data_AF-A0A101WU70-F1
#
_entry.id   AF-A0A101WU70-F1
#
_cell.length_a   1.000
_cell.length_b   1.000
_cell.length_c   1.000
_cell.angle_alpha   90.00
_cell.angle_beta   90.00
_cell.angle_gamma   90.00
#
_symmetry.space_group_name_H-M   'P 1'
#
loop_
_entity.id
_entity.type
_entity.pdbx_description
1 polymer ?
#
loop_
_entity_poly.entity_id
_entity_poly.type
_entity_poly.pdbx_seq_one_letter_code
_entity_poly.pdbx_strand_id
1 'polypeptide(L)'
;MTTPGNTKRRISLVLISIGVPLLLIASFLAYEELIAGVSIPQPPSLESVLYVLAVVTYKVAFIAVIAWSGAILVTRGLQNL
;
A
#
# COMPACT_ATOMS: atom_id res chain seq x y z
N MET A 1 -26.21 24.00 13.87
CA MET A 1 -25.32 23.41 14.91
C MET A 1 -25.15 21.92 14.59
N THR A 2 -23.98 21.50 14.13
CA THR A 2 -23.66 20.06 13.96
C THR A 2 -23.33 19.47 15.33
N THR A 3 -24.11 18.48 15.78
CA THR A 3 -23.81 17.75 17.01
C THR A 3 -22.41 17.10 16.92
N PRO A 4 -21.59 17.13 17.99
CA PRO A 4 -20.21 16.61 17.96
C PRO A 4 -20.08 15.16 17.45
N GLY A 5 -21.11 14.33 17.66
CA GLY A 5 -21.17 12.95 17.17
C GLY A 5 -21.22 12.84 15.63
N ASN A 6 -21.88 13.79 14.95
CA ASN A 6 -21.98 13.79 13.49
C ASN A 6 -20.64 14.15 12.82
N THR A 7 -19.85 15.03 13.44
CA THR A 7 -18.54 15.42 12.92
C THR A 7 -17.54 14.28 13.02
N LYS A 8 -17.48 13.58 14.17
CA LYS A 8 -16.61 12.41 14.35
C LYS A 8 -16.93 11.32 13.34
N ARG A 9 -18.22 10.97 13.20
CA ARG A 9 -18.66 9.97 12.22
C ARG A 9 -18.29 10.33 10.78
N ARG A 10 -18.41 11.60 10.38
CA ARG A 10 -17.99 12.06 9.05
C ARG A 10 -16.50 11.89 8.83
N ILE A 11 -15.67 12.28 9.79
CA ILE A 11 -14.21 12.12 9.69
C ILE A 11 -13.84 10.65 9.59
N SER A 12 -14.46 9.78 10.39
CA SER A 12 -14.24 8.33 10.35
C SER A 12 -14.57 7.73 8.99
N LEU A 13 -15.70 8.12 8.39
CA LEU A 13 -16.09 7.70 7.05
C LEU A 13 -15.10 8.19 5.99
N VAL A 14 -14.61 9.44 6.10
CA VAL A 14 -13.57 9.98 5.19
C VAL A 14 -12.28 9.16 5.29
N LEU A 15 -11.81 8.84 6.50
CA LEU A 15 -10.61 8.03 6.71
C LEU A 15 -10.74 6.64 6.06
N ILE A 16 -11.88 5.97 6.23
CA ILE A 16 -12.15 4.68 5.58
C ILE A 16 -12.21 4.83 4.06
N SER A 17 -12.88 5.88 3.56
CA SER A 17 -13.03 6.12 2.12
C SER A 17 -11.69 6.39 1.42
N ILE A 18 -10.67 6.86 2.13
CA ILE A 18 -9.31 7.03 1.61
C ILE A 18 -8.49 5.75 1.81
N GLY A 19 -8.62 5.11 2.97
CA GLY A 19 -7.85 3.91 3.31
C GLY A 19 -8.17 2.70 2.42
N VAL A 20 -9.44 2.49 2.07
CA VAL A 20 -9.85 1.37 1.22
C VAL A 20 -9.25 1.46 -0.20
N PRO A 21 -9.34 2.59 -0.92
CA PRO A 21 -8.64 2.76 -2.19
C PRO A 21 -7.12 2.55 -2.11
N LEU A 22 -6.46 3.03 -1.04
CA LEU A 22 -5.02 2.82 -0.86
C LEU A 22 -4.68 1.33 -0.73
N LEU A 23 -5.49 0.56 0.00
CA LEU A 23 -5.32 -0.89 0.10
C LEU A 23 -5.54 -1.58 -1.25
N LEU A 24 -6.57 -1.19 -2.01
CA LEU A 24 -6.83 -1.73 -3.35
C LEU A 24 -5.68 -1.44 -4.32
N ILE A 25 -5.13 -0.22 -4.30
CA ILE A 25 -3.97 0.17 -5.11
C ILE A 25 -2.75 -0.67 -4.71
N ALA A 26 -2.49 -0.83 -3.41
CA ALA A 26 -1.38 -1.66 -2.94
C ALA A 26 -1.53 -3.12 -3.38
N SER A 27 -2.73 -3.69 -3.28
CA SER A 27 -3.02 -5.05 -3.76
C SER A 27 -2.82 -5.19 -5.26
N PHE A 28 -3.27 -4.21 -6.05
CA PHE A 28 -3.08 -4.20 -7.50
C PHE A 28 -1.59 -4.14 -7.87
N LEU A 29 -0.82 -3.23 -7.25
CA LEU A 29 0.62 -3.13 -7.48
C LEU A 29 1.37 -4.40 -7.07
N ALA A 30 0.98 -5.03 -5.96
CA ALA A 30 1.57 -6.30 -5.53
C ALA A 30 1.28 -7.43 -6.53
N TYR A 31 0.08 -7.46 -7.11
CA TYR A 31 -0.30 -8.43 -8.13
C TYR A 31 0.49 -8.25 -9.43
N GLU A 32 0.65 -7.01 -9.89
CA GLU A 32 1.47 -6.70 -11.07
C GLU A 32 2.92 -7.14 -10.87
N GLU A 33 3.54 -6.84 -9.72
CA GLU A 33 4.92 -7.28 -9.44
C GLU A 33 5.04 -8.81 -9.32
N LEU A 34 4.00 -9.50 -8.83
CA LEU A 34 3.97 -10.96 -8.77
C LEU A 34 3.95 -11.60 -10.17
N ILE A 35 3.16 -11.04 -11.09
CA ILE A 35 3.01 -11.57 -12.46
C ILE A 35 4.15 -11.13 -13.37
N ALA A 36 4.66 -9.92 -13.17
CA ALA A 36 5.75 -9.37 -13.97
C ALA A 36 7.06 -10.16 -13.85
N GLY A 37 7.14 -11.11 -12.91
CA GLY A 37 8.09 -12.23 -12.90
C GLY A 37 9.48 -11.86 -13.38
N VAL A 38 10.37 -11.47 -12.46
CA VAL A 38 11.72 -10.95 -12.75
C VAL A 38 12.40 -11.70 -13.90
N SER A 39 12.42 -11.08 -15.08
CA SER A 39 13.19 -11.56 -16.22
C SER A 39 14.67 -11.28 -15.95
N ILE A 40 15.39 -12.27 -15.42
CA ILE A 40 16.82 -12.17 -15.12
C ILE A 40 17.58 -12.02 -16.45
N PRO A 41 18.31 -10.91 -16.67
CA PRO A 41 19.22 -10.80 -17.81
C PRO A 41 20.31 -11.86 -17.66
N GLN A 42 20.51 -12.71 -18.67
CA GLN A 42 21.68 -13.60 -18.72
C GLN A 42 22.79 -12.95 -19.56
N PRO A 43 24.07 -13.07 -19.14
CA PRO A 43 24.58 -13.92 -18.06
C PRO A 43 24.43 -13.31 -16.64
N PRO A 44 24.16 -14.12 -15.61
CA PRO A 44 24.00 -13.63 -14.24
C PRO A 44 25.36 -13.18 -13.68
N SER A 45 25.56 -11.87 -13.55
CA SER A 45 26.68 -11.31 -12.77
C SER A 45 26.21 -11.02 -11.33
N LEU A 46 27.13 -11.06 -10.36
CA LEU A 46 26.81 -10.70 -8.97
C LEU A 46 26.20 -9.29 -8.89
N GLU A 47 26.75 -8.37 -9.66
CA GLU A 47 26.28 -6.99 -9.76
C GLU A 47 24.86 -6.89 -10.33
N SER A 48 24.53 -7.68 -11.37
CA SER A 48 23.16 -7.71 -11.92
C SER A 48 22.15 -8.31 -10.94
N VAL A 49 22.55 -9.33 -10.17
CA VAL A 49 21.67 -9.94 -9.14
C VAL A 49 21.43 -8.96 -7.99
N LEU A 50 22.47 -8.29 -7.50
CA LEU A 50 22.33 -7.28 -6.44
C LEU A 50 21.47 -6.10 -6.88
N TYR A 51 21.63 -5.65 -8.13
CA TYR A 51 20.81 -4.61 -8.72
C TYR A 51 19.33 -5.01 -8.77
N VAL A 52 19.03 -6.20 -9.30
CA VAL A 52 17.65 -6.73 -9.37
C VAL A 52 17.05 -6.87 -7.98
N LEU A 53 17.81 -7.40 -7.02
CA LEU A 53 17.33 -7.57 -5.65
C LEU A 53 17.05 -6.22 -4.98
N ALA A 54 17.90 -5.21 -5.20
CA ALA A 54 17.68 -3.85 -4.70
C ALA A 54 16.41 -3.22 -5.30
N VAL A 55 16.21 -3.37 -6.61
CA VAL A 55 15.02 -2.83 -7.31
C VAL A 55 13.73 -3.48 -6.82
N VAL A 56 13.70 -4.82 -6.75
CA VAL A 56 12.54 -5.56 -6.24
C VAL A 56 12.26 -5.19 -4.78
N THR A 57 13.30 -5.16 -3.94
CA THR A 57 13.16 -4.78 -2.53
C THR A 57 12.59 -3.37 -2.37
N TYR A 58 13.10 -2.40 -3.12
CA TYR A 58 12.62 -1.02 -3.07
C TYR A 58 11.14 -0.92 -3.47
N LYS A 59 10.75 -1.58 -4.55
CA LYS A 59 9.35 -1.60 -5.02
C LYS A 59 8.42 -2.26 -4.01
N VAL A 60 8.80 -3.42 -3.46
CA VAL A 60 8.01 -4.13 -2.45
C VAL A 60 7.88 -3.28 -1.18
N ALA A 61 8.96 -2.63 -0.73
CA ALA A 61 8.93 -1.72 0.41
C ALA A 61 7.99 -0.53 0.16
N PHE A 62 8.01 0.04 -1.04
CA PHE A 62 7.10 1.12 -1.42
C PHE A 62 5.62 0.69 -1.36
N ILE A 63 5.29 -0.48 -1.93
CA ILE A 63 3.94 -1.05 -1.87
C ILE A 63 3.51 -1.30 -0.42
N ALA A 64 4.42 -1.81 0.42
CA ALA A 64 4.16 -2.04 1.83
C ALA A 64 3.84 -0.74 2.60
N VAL A 65 4.49 0.37 2.29
CA VAL A 65 4.20 1.68 2.91
C VAL A 65 2.80 2.17 2.54
N ILE A 66 2.37 1.99 1.28
CA ILE A 66 1.01 2.33 0.84
C ILE A 66 -0.01 1.47 1.58
N ALA A 67 0.22 0.15 1.63
CA ALA A 67 -0.66 -0.78 2.33
C ALA A 67 -0.79 -0.42 3.82
N TRP A 68 0.34 -0.12 4.48
CA TRP A 68 0.37 0.24 5.90
C TRP A 68 -0.38 1.55 6.17
N SER A 69 -0.20 2.56 5.32
CA SER A 69 -0.92 3.83 5.41
C SER A 69 -2.42 3.63 5.25
N GLY A 70 -2.85 2.83 4.25
CA GLY A 70 -4.25 2.47 4.05
C GLY A 70 -4.85 1.74 5.25
N ALA A 71 -4.13 0.76 5.79
CA ALA A 71 -4.56 0.00 6.97
C ALA A 71 -4.71 0.89 8.22
N ILE A 72 -3.78 1.82 8.46
CA ILE A 72 -3.87 2.79 9.57
C ILE A 72 -5.11 3.66 9.43
N LEU A 73 -5.39 4.18 8.23
CA LEU A 73 -6.55 5.03 7.98
C LEU A 73 -7.87 4.29 8.20
N VAL A 74 -8.00 3.06 7.69
CA VAL A 74 -9.18 2.22 7.92
C VAL A 74 -9.33 1.91 9.40
N THR A 75 -8.26 1.47 10.07
CA THR A 75 -8.28 1.12 11.50
C THR A 75 -8.71 2.30 12.35
N ARG A 76 -8.13 3.49 12.12
CA ARG A 76 -8.50 4.72 12.82
C ARG A 76 -9.91 5.16 12.50
N GLY A 77 -10.39 4.99 11.28
CA GLY A 77 -11.78 5.28 10.93
C GLY A 77 -12.75 4.34 11.64
N LEU A 78 -12.46 3.04 11.70
CA LEU A 78 -13.28 2.04 12.37
C LEU A 78 -13.32 2.23 13.89
N GLN A 79 -12.20 2.58 14.52
CA GLN A 79 -12.12 2.83 15.96
C GLN A 79 -12.91 4.08 16.40
N ASN A 80 -13.15 5.01 15.47
CA ASN A 80 -13.83 6.27 15.73
C ASN A 80 -15.28 6.28 15.21
N LEU A 81 -15.79 5.15 14.73
CA LEU A 81 -17.19 4.94 14.32
C LEU A 81 -18.02 4.48 15.52
#